data_AF-A0A451D9I0-F1
#
_entry.id   AF-A0A451D9I0-F1
#
_cell.length_a   1.000
_cell.length_b   1.000
_cell.length_c   1.000
_cell.angle_alpha   90.00
_cell.angle_beta   90.00
_cell.angle_gamma   90.00
#
_symmetry.space_group_name_H-M   'P 1'
#
loop_
_entity.id
_entity.type
_entity.pdbx_description
1 polymer ?
#
loop_
_entity_poly.entity_id
_entity_poly.type
_entity_poly.pdbx_seq_one_letter_code
_entity_poly.pdbx_strand_id
1 'polypeptide(L)'
;MKNIFIAICLLVCMLHFSGIVHADTISVLQQRLNKVTSFYADFHQKVKDRQNSILQEGDGHLWVERPNHFYWYLSEPNENIVISDGKTIWHYTPCMEQVSIYSMQQVIHRTPFILISCNDLRYWRQYHILKQGDNFCFTPKSLFNNLQTFSINVSQSGIINTLSIVEQDGICIKYVLNKQKIHAVSSDKFRFIIPDGVTVDDQR
;
A
#
# COMPACT_ATOMS: atom_id res chain seq x y z
N MET A 1 64.92 9.78 34.91
CA MET A 1 64.23 11.09 35.05
C MET A 1 63.82 11.50 33.64
N LYS A 2 62.68 11.03 33.14
CA LYS A 2 61.34 11.68 33.13
C LYS A 2 61.38 13.08 32.51
N ASN A 3 60.66 13.24 31.38
CA ASN A 3 60.02 14.44 30.79
C ASN A 3 59.85 14.16 29.27
N ILE A 4 58.79 13.51 28.77
CA ILE A 4 57.42 14.01 28.54
C ILE A 4 57.39 15.31 27.72
N PHE A 5 57.22 15.16 26.41
CA PHE A 5 56.60 16.11 25.46
C PHE A 5 55.75 15.25 24.52
N ILE A 6 54.49 14.95 24.85
CA ILE A 6 53.29 15.68 24.38
C ILE A 6 53.44 16.15 22.93
N ALA A 7 53.22 15.22 22.00
CA ALA A 7 52.84 15.54 20.63
C ALA A 7 51.42 15.00 20.42
N ILE A 8 50.49 15.92 20.60
CA ILE A 8 49.05 15.80 20.36
C ILE A 8 48.85 15.47 18.88
N CYS A 9 48.47 14.23 18.58
CA CYS A 9 47.82 13.88 17.32
C CYS A 9 46.75 12.84 17.63
N LEU A 10 45.79 13.24 18.47
CA LEU A 10 44.48 12.61 18.56
C LEU A 10 43.80 12.85 17.21
N LEU A 11 44.04 11.92 16.28
CA LEU A 11 43.22 11.72 15.09
C LEU A 11 41.82 11.38 15.58
N VAL A 12 41.04 12.41 15.89
CA VAL A 12 39.59 12.34 16.05
C VAL A 12 39.07 12.00 14.66
N CYS A 13 39.07 10.71 14.33
CA CYS A 13 38.18 10.16 13.31
C CYS A 13 36.77 10.50 13.77
N MET A 14 36.25 11.62 13.25
CA MET A 14 34.84 11.91 13.24
C MET A 14 34.17 10.75 12.51
N LEU A 15 33.72 9.77 13.28
CA LEU A 15 32.71 8.82 12.87
C LEU A 15 31.47 9.67 12.60
N HIS A 16 31.34 10.11 11.34
CA HIS A 16 30.08 10.56 10.78
C HIS A 16 29.18 9.33 10.71
N PHE A 17 28.61 8.98 11.86
CA PHE A 17 27.45 8.11 11.93
C PHE A 17 26.31 8.91 11.31
N SER A 18 26.14 8.76 9.99
CA SER A 18 25.01 9.32 9.28
C SER A 18 23.75 8.86 9.99
N GLY A 19 23.10 9.82 10.66
CA GLY A 19 21.87 9.60 11.41
C GLY A 19 20.82 8.96 10.50
N ILE A 20 20.09 8.03 11.10
CA ILE A 20 19.06 7.22 10.47
C ILE A 20 18.00 8.11 9.78
N VAL A 21 17.96 8.05 8.44
CA VAL A 21 17.06 8.79 7.52
C VAL A 21 15.63 8.20 7.52
N HIS A 22 15.07 7.91 8.70
CA HIS A 22 13.74 7.28 8.77
C HIS A 22 12.59 8.29 8.67
N ALA A 23 12.71 9.48 9.27
CA ALA A 23 11.67 10.50 9.22
C ALA A 23 11.50 11.09 7.81
N ASP A 24 12.60 11.23 7.07
CA ASP A 24 12.61 11.78 5.72
C ASP A 24 11.86 10.87 4.74
N THR A 25 12.04 9.54 4.84
CA THR A 25 11.43 8.60 3.89
C THR A 25 9.89 8.63 3.92
N ILE A 26 9.27 8.67 5.11
CA ILE A 26 7.82 8.78 5.24
C ILE A 26 7.34 10.14 4.68
N SER A 27 8.03 11.22 5.01
CA SER A 27 7.72 12.56 4.50
C SER A 27 7.73 12.58 2.98
N VAL A 28 8.77 12.03 2.35
CA VAL A 28 8.89 11.96 0.88
C VAL A 28 7.77 11.12 0.27
N LEU A 29 7.41 9.99 0.88
CA LEU A 29 6.28 9.16 0.43
C LEU A 29 4.97 9.97 0.47
N GLN A 30 4.66 10.57 1.62
CA GLN A 30 3.43 11.35 1.80
C GLN A 30 3.38 12.54 0.85
N GLN A 31 4.50 13.24 0.64
CA GLN A 31 4.62 14.32 -0.32
C GLN A 31 4.30 13.85 -1.75
N ARG A 32 4.79 12.69 -2.17
CA ARG A 32 4.48 12.12 -3.50
C ARG A 32 3.01 11.74 -3.61
N LEU A 33 2.46 11.03 -2.62
CA LEU A 33 1.06 10.61 -2.62
C LEU A 33 0.08 11.79 -2.56
N ASN A 34 0.46 12.90 -1.91
CA ASN A 34 -0.36 14.11 -1.82
C ASN A 34 -0.41 14.94 -3.13
N LYS A 35 0.45 14.66 -4.12
CA LYS A 35 0.38 15.34 -5.43
C LYS A 35 -0.82 14.92 -6.26
N VAL A 36 -1.37 13.75 -5.98
CA VAL A 36 -2.54 13.20 -6.68
C VAL A 36 -3.54 12.82 -5.60
N THR A 37 -4.59 13.60 -5.39
CA THR A 37 -5.61 13.26 -4.36
C THR A 37 -6.70 12.35 -4.91
N SER A 38 -7.01 12.44 -6.21
CA SER A 38 -8.01 11.60 -6.86
C SER A 38 -7.50 11.10 -8.21
N PHE A 39 -7.69 9.81 -8.49
CA PHE A 39 -7.33 9.21 -9.76
C PHE A 39 -8.13 7.97 -10.09
N TYR A 40 -8.14 7.66 -11.38
CA TYR A 40 -8.50 6.37 -11.94
C TYR A 40 -7.26 5.68 -12.52
N ALA A 41 -7.21 4.35 -12.46
CA ALA A 41 -6.23 3.52 -13.16
C ALA A 41 -6.86 2.20 -13.61
N ASP A 42 -6.41 1.70 -14.77
CA ASP A 42 -6.48 0.28 -15.07
C ASP A 42 -5.34 -0.43 -14.31
N PHE A 43 -5.52 -1.68 -13.93
CA PHE A 43 -4.43 -2.50 -13.42
C PHE A 43 -4.44 -3.90 -14.01
N HIS A 44 -3.24 -4.48 -14.12
CA HIS A 44 -3.03 -5.90 -14.35
C HIS A 44 -2.44 -6.54 -13.10
N GLN A 45 -3.12 -7.55 -12.56
CA GLN A 45 -2.72 -8.32 -11.39
C GLN A 45 -2.05 -9.63 -11.81
N LYS A 46 -0.99 -10.00 -11.10
CA LYS A 46 -0.30 -11.27 -11.24
C LYS A 46 -0.02 -11.87 -9.86
N VAL A 47 -0.52 -13.08 -9.62
CA VAL A 47 -0.29 -13.86 -8.40
C VAL A 47 0.70 -14.97 -8.73
N LYS A 48 1.76 -15.08 -7.93
CA LYS A 48 2.81 -16.09 -8.10
C LYS A 48 3.12 -16.82 -6.80
N ASP A 49 3.55 -18.07 -6.92
CA ASP A 49 4.11 -18.83 -5.81
C ASP A 49 5.58 -18.47 -5.52
N ARG A 50 6.16 -19.12 -4.50
CA ARG A 50 7.57 -19.01 -4.10
C ARG A 50 8.55 -19.43 -5.20
N GLN A 51 8.12 -20.29 -6.12
CA GLN A 51 8.89 -20.78 -7.25
C GLN A 51 8.75 -19.87 -8.49
N ASN A 52 8.04 -18.74 -8.35
CA ASN A 52 7.75 -17.76 -9.40
C ASN A 52 6.83 -18.31 -10.52
N SER A 53 6.13 -19.42 -10.26
CA SER A 53 5.06 -19.92 -11.13
C SER A 53 3.84 -19.02 -11.03
N ILE A 54 3.18 -18.76 -12.16
CA ILE A 54 1.96 -17.96 -12.19
C ILE A 54 0.79 -18.83 -11.71
N LEU A 55 0.14 -18.40 -10.64
CA LEU A 55 -1.05 -19.05 -10.08
C LEU A 55 -2.33 -18.42 -10.64
N GLN A 56 -2.32 -17.10 -10.84
CA GLN A 56 -3.46 -16.34 -11.34
C GLN A 56 -2.99 -15.05 -11.99
N GLU A 57 -3.72 -14.61 -13.01
CA GLU A 57 -3.64 -13.27 -13.60
C GLU A 57 -5.05 -12.71 -13.75
N GLY A 58 -5.16 -11.38 -13.76
CA GLY A 58 -6.45 -10.73 -13.90
C GLY A 58 -6.32 -9.24 -14.15
N ASP A 59 -7.31 -8.67 -14.83
CA ASP A 59 -7.37 -7.24 -15.11
C ASP A 59 -8.49 -6.58 -14.33
N GLY A 60 -8.32 -5.29 -14.09
CA GLY A 60 -9.26 -4.55 -13.28
C GLY A 60 -9.06 -3.05 -13.30
N HIS A 61 -9.83 -2.39 -12.44
CA HIS A 61 -9.93 -0.95 -12.36
C HIS A 61 -9.84 -0.49 -10.91
N LEU A 62 -9.18 0.65 -10.72
CA LEU A 62 -9.00 1.28 -9.42
C LEU A 62 -9.39 2.75 -9.52
N TRP A 63 -10.32 3.16 -8.67
CA TRP A 63 -10.60 4.56 -8.37
C TRP A 63 -10.17 4.85 -6.95
N VAL A 64 -9.52 5.99 -6.74
CA VAL A 64 -9.11 6.45 -5.41
C VAL A 64 -9.49 7.91 -5.27
N GLU A 65 -9.99 8.26 -4.09
CA GLU A 65 -10.08 9.63 -3.61
C GLU A 65 -9.56 9.68 -2.17
N ARG A 66 -8.49 10.43 -1.97
CA ARG A 66 -7.85 10.58 -0.67
C ARG A 66 -8.57 11.67 0.14
N PRO A 67 -8.78 11.46 1.44
CA PRO A 67 -8.42 10.26 2.20
C PRO A 67 -9.50 9.16 2.12
N ASN A 68 -9.06 7.90 2.25
CA ASN A 68 -9.85 6.73 2.63
C ASN A 68 -10.91 6.21 1.62
N HIS A 69 -11.16 6.88 0.50
CA HIS A 69 -12.13 6.41 -0.48
C HIS A 69 -11.42 5.66 -1.60
N PHE A 70 -11.92 4.48 -1.92
CA PHE A 70 -11.47 3.74 -3.09
C PHE A 70 -12.54 2.78 -3.58
N TYR A 71 -12.45 2.44 -4.86
CA TYR A 71 -13.20 1.38 -5.51
C TYR A 71 -12.19 0.55 -6.28
N TRP A 72 -11.97 -0.68 -5.84
CA TRP A 72 -11.14 -1.66 -6.50
C TRP A 72 -12.03 -2.72 -7.12
N TYR A 73 -11.82 -2.99 -8.39
CA TYR A 73 -12.61 -3.93 -9.16
C TYR A 73 -11.71 -4.82 -9.97
N LEU A 74 -11.88 -6.12 -9.80
CA LEU A 74 -11.26 -7.14 -10.62
C LEU A 74 -12.36 -7.81 -11.43
N SER A 75 -12.22 -7.84 -12.75
CA SER A 75 -13.20 -8.50 -13.63
C SER A 75 -12.90 -9.97 -13.84
N GLU A 76 -11.61 -10.33 -13.98
CA GLU A 76 -11.14 -11.68 -14.27
C GLU A 76 -10.08 -12.14 -13.26
N PRO A 77 -9.95 -13.45 -12.96
CA PRO A 77 -10.78 -14.55 -13.48
C PRO A 77 -12.14 -14.66 -12.77
N ASN A 78 -12.27 -14.08 -11.58
CA ASN A 78 -13.50 -14.03 -10.81
C ASN A 78 -13.75 -12.59 -10.39
N GLU A 79 -14.96 -12.11 -10.66
CA GLU A 79 -15.34 -10.76 -10.31
C GLU A 79 -15.19 -10.53 -8.79
N ASN A 80 -14.47 -9.49 -8.41
CA ASN A 80 -14.32 -9.10 -7.02
C ASN A 80 -14.34 -7.57 -6.91
N ILE A 81 -15.10 -7.09 -5.94
CA ILE A 81 -15.32 -5.67 -5.71
C ILE A 81 -14.92 -5.35 -4.27
N VAL A 82 -14.03 -4.39 -4.07
CA VAL A 82 -13.69 -3.84 -2.76
C VAL A 82 -13.89 -2.34 -2.77
N ILE A 83 -14.80 -1.86 -1.93
CA ILE A 83 -15.25 -0.45 -1.92
C ILE A 83 -15.05 0.11 -0.52
N SER A 84 -14.62 1.36 -0.43
CA SER A 84 -14.67 2.11 0.81
C SER A 84 -15.26 3.50 0.64
N ASP A 85 -16.18 3.84 1.55
CA ASP A 85 -16.78 5.17 1.74
C ASP A 85 -16.00 6.03 2.74
N GLY A 86 -14.77 5.61 3.07
CA GLY A 86 -13.92 6.26 4.05
C GLY A 86 -14.12 5.82 5.50
N LYS A 87 -15.14 4.99 5.80
CA LYS A 87 -15.40 4.45 7.15
C LYS A 87 -15.62 2.94 7.14
N THR A 88 -16.40 2.46 6.19
CA THR A 88 -16.76 1.07 5.97
C THR A 88 -16.01 0.56 4.75
N ILE A 89 -15.67 -0.73 4.77
CA ILE A 89 -15.16 -1.45 3.62
C ILE A 89 -16.10 -2.61 3.33
N TRP A 90 -16.57 -2.68 2.08
CA TRP A 90 -17.32 -3.82 1.57
C TRP A 90 -16.42 -4.61 0.64
N HIS A 91 -16.32 -5.91 0.88
CA HIS A 91 -15.78 -6.87 -0.07
C HIS A 91 -16.93 -7.71 -0.60
N TYR A 92 -17.30 -7.47 -1.85
CA TYR A 92 -18.37 -8.16 -2.54
C TYR A 92 -17.81 -9.13 -3.57
N THR A 93 -18.26 -10.38 -3.50
CA THR A 93 -17.90 -11.47 -4.41
C THR A 93 -19.18 -11.91 -5.14
N PRO A 94 -19.47 -11.36 -6.33
CA PRO A 94 -20.73 -11.60 -7.04
C PRO A 94 -21.02 -13.07 -7.33
N CYS A 95 -20.01 -13.86 -7.73
CA CYS A 95 -20.21 -15.28 -8.03
C CYS A 95 -20.59 -16.13 -6.82
N MET A 96 -20.38 -15.62 -5.61
CA MET A 96 -20.80 -16.26 -4.36
C MET A 96 -22.03 -15.60 -3.73
N GLU A 97 -22.56 -14.55 -4.37
CA GLU A 97 -23.66 -13.73 -3.84
C GLU A 97 -23.41 -13.33 -2.37
N GLN A 98 -22.17 -12.95 -2.05
CA GLN A 98 -21.76 -12.67 -0.67
C GLN A 98 -21.05 -11.32 -0.57
N VAL A 99 -21.41 -10.54 0.45
CA VAL A 99 -20.68 -9.35 0.89
C VAL A 99 -20.18 -9.50 2.32
N SER A 100 -18.90 -9.25 2.54
CA SER A 100 -18.33 -9.07 3.88
C SER A 100 -18.10 -7.58 4.16
N ILE A 101 -18.48 -7.14 5.36
CA ILE A 101 -18.46 -5.72 5.77
C ILE A 101 -17.51 -5.53 6.94
N TYR A 102 -16.58 -4.59 6.81
CA TYR A 102 -15.58 -4.28 7.84
C TYR A 102 -15.58 -2.80 8.17
N SER A 103 -15.16 -2.46 9.39
CA SER A 103 -14.76 -1.09 9.68
C SER A 103 -13.35 -0.87 9.13
N MET A 104 -13.08 0.30 8.56
CA MET A 104 -11.76 0.61 8.00
C MET A 104 -10.64 0.39 9.02
N GLN A 105 -10.89 0.71 10.29
CA GLN A 105 -9.89 0.56 11.36
C GLN A 105 -9.46 -0.90 11.58
N GLN A 106 -10.34 -1.88 11.38
CA GLN A 106 -10.03 -3.31 11.53
C GLN A 106 -9.16 -3.85 10.39
N VAL A 107 -9.23 -3.24 9.21
CA VAL A 107 -8.67 -3.83 7.97
C VAL A 107 -7.64 -2.96 7.27
N ILE A 108 -7.33 -1.76 7.79
CA ILE A 108 -6.36 -0.83 7.20
C ILE A 108 -4.97 -1.45 6.99
N HIS A 109 -4.60 -2.45 7.78
CA HIS A 109 -3.33 -3.17 7.67
C HIS A 109 -3.37 -4.39 6.73
N ARG A 110 -4.54 -4.73 6.18
CA ARG A 110 -4.73 -5.95 5.36
C ARG A 110 -4.31 -5.76 3.91
N THR A 111 -4.53 -4.58 3.32
CA THR A 111 -4.19 -4.36 1.91
C THR A 111 -3.46 -3.02 1.70
N PRO A 112 -2.42 -2.98 0.82
CA PRO A 112 -1.71 -1.74 0.51
C PRO A 112 -2.61 -0.65 -0.08
N PHE A 113 -3.68 -1.01 -0.78
CA PHE A 113 -4.60 -0.02 -1.37
C PHE A 113 -5.31 0.82 -0.30
N ILE A 114 -5.64 0.23 0.86
CA ILE A 114 -6.22 0.98 1.97
C ILE A 114 -5.18 1.95 2.57
N LEU A 115 -3.94 1.50 2.77
CA LEU A 115 -2.86 2.37 3.26
C LEU A 115 -2.61 3.56 2.32
N ILE A 116 -2.59 3.29 1.01
CA ILE A 116 -2.32 4.30 -0.03
C ILE A 116 -3.47 5.30 -0.20
N SER A 117 -4.72 4.85 -0.07
CA SER A 117 -5.89 5.74 -0.09
C SER A 117 -5.99 6.56 1.19
N CYS A 118 -5.56 6.03 2.34
CA CYS A 118 -5.53 6.74 3.61
C CYS A 118 -4.42 7.80 3.68
N ASN A 119 -3.19 7.42 3.33
CA ASN A 119 -1.98 8.24 3.42
C ASN A 119 -1.70 8.86 4.81
N ASP A 120 -2.05 8.15 5.88
CA ASP A 120 -1.90 8.64 7.26
C ASP A 120 -0.57 8.20 7.91
N LEU A 121 0.12 9.16 8.53
CA LEU A 121 1.40 8.98 9.22
C LEU A 121 1.35 7.90 10.31
N ARG A 122 0.23 7.76 11.02
CA ARG A 122 0.04 6.79 12.10
C ARG A 122 0.21 5.36 11.59
N TYR A 123 -0.31 5.07 10.40
CA TYR A 123 -0.19 3.75 9.78
C TYR A 123 1.19 3.55 9.15
N TRP A 124 1.76 4.57 8.50
CA TRP A 124 3.12 4.49 7.96
C TRP A 124 4.18 4.20 9.02
N ARG A 125 4.00 4.72 10.24
CA ARG A 125 4.90 4.48 11.37
C ARG A 125 4.95 3.02 11.83
N GLN A 126 4.02 2.18 11.41
CA GLN A 126 4.03 0.75 11.73
C GLN A 126 4.93 -0.10 10.82
N TYR A 127 5.60 0.53 9.85
CA TYR A 127 6.52 -0.14 8.93
C TYR A 127 7.93 0.42 9.04
N HIS A 128 8.92 -0.44 8.82
CA HIS A 128 10.24 -0.01 8.37
C HIS A 128 10.14 0.26 6.87
N ILE A 129 10.47 1.48 6.45
CA ILE A 129 10.35 1.90 5.04
C ILE A 129 11.74 2.16 4.49
N LEU A 130 12.06 1.48 3.38
CA LEU A 130 13.25 1.72 2.58
C LEU A 130 12.86 2.34 1.25
N LYS A 131 13.57 3.39 0.85
CA LYS A 131 13.37 4.05 -0.45
C LYS A 131 14.58 3.83 -1.34
N GLN A 132 14.35 3.41 -2.58
CA GLN A 132 15.36 3.31 -3.63
C GLN A 132 14.81 3.89 -4.93
N GLY A 133 15.29 5.08 -5.30
CA GLY A 133 14.72 5.83 -6.43
C GLY A 133 13.25 6.14 -6.17
N ASP A 134 12.36 5.56 -6.99
CA ASP A 134 10.90 5.69 -6.89
C ASP A 134 10.21 4.51 -6.20
N ASN A 135 10.97 3.50 -5.78
CA ASN A 135 10.45 2.35 -5.04
C ASN A 135 10.50 2.61 -3.54
N PHE A 136 9.40 2.28 -2.86
CA PHE A 136 9.27 2.24 -1.41
C PHE A 136 8.95 0.80 -1.01
N CYS A 137 9.77 0.20 -0.16
CA CYS A 137 9.57 -1.15 0.37
C CYS A 137 9.24 -1.05 1.86
N PHE A 138 8.24 -1.80 2.29
CA PHE A 138 7.65 -1.73 3.61
C PHE A 138 7.72 -3.09 4.27
N THR A 139 8.40 -3.13 5.42
CA THR A 139 8.45 -4.31 6.28
C THR A 139 7.69 -4.01 7.56
N PRO A 140 6.63 -4.77 7.90
CA PRO A 140 5.91 -4.62 9.16
C PRO A 140 6.85 -4.63 10.38
N LYS A 141 6.64 -3.72 11.34
CA LYS A 141 7.37 -3.73 12.63
C LYS A 141 6.91 -4.84 13.57
N SER A 142 5.69 -5.30 13.37
CA SER A 142 5.02 -6.38 14.08
C SER A 142 4.29 -7.24 13.05
N LEU A 143 4.06 -8.52 13.37
CA LEU A 143 3.30 -9.41 12.50
C LEU A 143 1.85 -8.89 12.38
N PHE A 144 1.53 -8.26 11.25
CA PHE A 144 0.17 -7.93 10.86
C PHE A 144 -0.27 -8.93 9.80
N ASN A 145 -1.27 -9.76 10.12
CA ASN A 145 -1.86 -10.70 9.16
C ASN A 145 -0.82 -11.67 8.54
N ASN A 146 -1.09 -12.20 7.34
CA ASN A 146 -0.17 -13.02 6.54
C ASN A 146 0.86 -12.17 5.75
N LEU A 147 1.03 -10.88 6.05
CA LEU A 147 1.89 -9.97 5.27
C LEU A 147 3.36 -10.15 5.66
N GLN A 148 4.23 -10.38 4.67
CA GLN A 148 5.68 -10.34 4.84
C GLN A 148 6.26 -8.97 4.48
N THR A 149 6.01 -8.52 3.25
CA THR A 149 6.40 -7.19 2.79
C THR A 149 5.37 -6.65 1.80
N PHE A 150 5.35 -5.34 1.60
CA PHE A 150 4.76 -4.78 0.39
C PHE A 150 5.67 -3.71 -0.19
N SER A 151 5.48 -3.40 -1.47
CA SER A 151 6.20 -2.32 -2.14
C SER A 151 5.28 -1.47 -2.99
N ILE A 152 5.68 -0.21 -3.16
CA ILE A 152 5.01 0.77 -4.01
C ILE A 152 6.07 1.45 -4.86
N ASN A 153 5.88 1.47 -6.18
CA ASN A 153 6.60 2.38 -7.05
C ASN A 153 5.72 3.62 -7.26
N VAL A 154 6.15 4.77 -6.74
CA VAL A 154 5.46 6.04 -6.91
C VAL A 154 6.45 7.10 -7.38
N SER A 155 6.17 7.71 -8.53
CA SER A 155 7.03 8.71 -9.13
C SER A 155 7.12 9.98 -8.27
N GLN A 156 8.07 10.85 -8.59
CA GLN A 156 8.13 12.18 -7.98
C GLN A 156 6.87 13.03 -8.25
N SER A 157 6.12 12.76 -9.33
CA SER A 157 4.86 13.45 -9.65
C SER A 157 3.63 12.84 -8.97
N GLY A 158 3.78 11.73 -8.22
CA GLY A 158 2.68 11.07 -7.51
C GLY A 158 1.97 9.98 -8.32
N ILE A 159 2.48 9.64 -9.51
CA ILE A 159 1.97 8.53 -10.33
C ILE A 159 2.42 7.20 -9.72
N ILE A 160 1.49 6.28 -9.48
CA ILE A 160 1.79 4.98 -8.87
C ILE A 160 1.91 3.93 -9.97
N ASN A 161 3.10 3.43 -10.27
CA ASN A 161 3.29 2.49 -11.39
C ASN A 161 3.02 1.04 -10.99
N THR A 162 3.47 0.64 -9.81
CA THR A 162 3.32 -0.75 -9.35
C THR A 162 3.07 -0.82 -7.86
N LEU A 163 2.28 -1.81 -7.45
CA LEU A 163 2.20 -2.28 -6.08
C LEU A 163 2.56 -3.75 -6.03
N SER A 164 3.19 -4.22 -4.96
CA SER A 164 3.37 -5.65 -4.73
C SER A 164 3.17 -6.00 -3.27
N ILE A 165 2.65 -7.19 -3.02
CA ILE A 165 2.51 -7.81 -1.71
C ILE A 165 3.28 -9.13 -1.76
N VAL A 166 4.06 -9.40 -0.74
CA VAL A 166 4.62 -10.72 -0.49
C VAL A 166 4.07 -11.20 0.84
N GLU A 167 3.45 -12.37 0.83
CA GLU A 167 2.88 -13.02 2.01
C GLU A 167 3.90 -13.95 2.68
N GLN A 168 3.64 -14.38 3.91
CA GLN A 168 4.57 -15.23 4.68
C GLN A 168 4.77 -16.60 4.03
N ASP A 169 3.74 -17.11 3.37
CA ASP A 169 3.79 -18.31 2.53
C ASP A 169 4.51 -18.10 1.19
N GLY A 170 5.08 -16.89 0.99
CA GLY A 170 5.83 -16.45 -0.17
C GLY A 170 5.03 -16.29 -1.45
N ILE A 171 3.69 -16.27 -1.35
CA ILE A 171 2.83 -15.80 -2.43
C ILE A 171 3.14 -14.34 -2.71
N CYS A 172 3.31 -14.01 -3.99
CA CYS A 172 3.59 -12.66 -4.46
C CYS A 172 2.43 -12.18 -5.34
N ILE A 173 1.77 -11.10 -4.91
CA ILE A 173 0.68 -10.45 -5.64
C ILE A 173 1.22 -9.12 -6.16
N LYS A 174 1.34 -8.98 -7.48
CA LYS A 174 1.82 -7.76 -8.13
C LYS A 174 0.72 -7.10 -8.94
N TYR A 175 0.57 -5.80 -8.77
CA TYR A 175 -0.31 -4.94 -9.57
C TYR A 175 0.55 -3.99 -10.40
N VAL A 176 0.28 -3.91 -11.69
CA VAL A 176 0.86 -2.93 -12.60
C VAL A 176 -0.26 -1.98 -13.03
N LEU A 177 -0.17 -0.72 -12.60
CA LEU A 177 -1.16 0.30 -12.91
C LEU A 177 -0.81 0.97 -14.22
N ASN A 178 -1.81 1.17 -15.08
CA ASN A 178 -1.67 1.80 -16.37
C ASN A 178 -2.85 2.76 -16.64
N LYS A 179 -2.73 3.57 -17.69
CA LYS A 179 -3.75 4.55 -18.12
C LYS A 179 -4.28 5.43 -16.97
N GLN A 180 -3.39 5.84 -16.07
CA GLN A 180 -3.76 6.69 -14.94
C GLN A 180 -4.32 8.03 -15.40
N LYS A 181 -5.50 8.38 -14.90
CA LYS A 181 -6.17 9.66 -15.15
C LYS A 181 -6.37 10.39 -13.82
N ILE A 182 -5.70 11.53 -13.66
CA ILE A 182 -5.84 12.39 -12.48
C ILE A 182 -7.01 13.34 -12.71
N HIS A 183 -8.15 13.03 -12.12
CA HIS A 183 -9.37 13.83 -12.18
C HIS A 183 -10.22 13.55 -10.95
N ALA A 184 -11.16 14.43 -10.65
CA ALA A 184 -12.14 14.19 -9.59
C ALA A 184 -13.00 12.97 -9.95
N VAL A 185 -13.12 12.04 -9.01
CA VAL A 185 -14.03 10.89 -9.10
C VAL A 185 -15.36 11.29 -8.44
N SER A 186 -16.49 10.88 -9.02
CA SER A 186 -17.80 11.11 -8.38
C SER A 186 -17.87 10.34 -7.07
N SER A 187 -18.34 11.00 -6.00
CA SER A 187 -18.51 10.38 -4.68
C SER A 187 -19.42 9.15 -4.71
N ASP A 188 -20.36 9.07 -5.67
CA ASP A 188 -21.22 7.91 -5.84
C ASP A 188 -20.45 6.64 -6.21
N LYS A 189 -19.22 6.75 -6.74
CA LYS A 189 -18.35 5.58 -6.97
C LYS A 189 -17.92 4.89 -5.69
N PHE A 190 -17.97 5.56 -4.55
CA PHE A 190 -17.51 5.01 -3.28
C PHE A 190 -18.67 4.54 -2.38
N ARG A 191 -19.89 4.52 -2.92
CA ARG A 191 -21.09 4.03 -2.23
C ARG A 191 -21.38 2.61 -2.69
N PHE A 192 -21.63 1.72 -1.75
CA PHE A 192 -22.11 0.37 -2.05
C PHE A 192 -23.54 0.20 -1.58
N ILE A 193 -24.39 -0.31 -2.47
CA ILE A 193 -25.73 -0.75 -2.16
C ILE A 193 -25.70 -2.26 -2.27
N ILE A 194 -26.01 -2.95 -1.17
CA ILE A 194 -26.03 -4.41 -1.13
C ILE A 194 -27.16 -4.88 -2.07
N PRO A 195 -26.86 -5.69 -3.11
CA PRO A 195 -27.88 -6.21 -4.01
C PRO A 195 -28.87 -7.12 -3.27
N ASP A 196 -30.11 -7.18 -3.76
CA ASP A 196 -31.11 -8.08 -3.22
C ASP A 196 -30.65 -9.54 -3.31
N GLY A 197 -30.92 -10.34 -2.27
CA GLY A 197 -30.57 -11.75 -2.21
C GLY A 197 -29.12 -12.06 -1.81
N VAL A 198 -28.26 -11.05 -1.70
CA VAL A 198 -26.86 -11.24 -1.28
C VAL A 198 -26.76 -11.56 0.21
N THR A 199 -25.99 -12.60 0.54
CA THR A 199 -25.64 -12.95 1.92
C THR A 199 -24.71 -11.91 2.50
N VAL A 200 -25.04 -11.42 3.71
CA VAL A 200 -24.29 -10.39 4.41
C VAL A 200 -23.53 -10.98 5.59
N ASP A 201 -22.22 -10.77 5.60
CA ASP A 201 -21.31 -11.08 6.69
C ASP A 201 -20.75 -9.78 7.29
N ASP A 202 -21.40 -9.24 8.33
CA ASP A 202 -21.00 -7.97 8.96
C ASP A 202 -20.07 -8.21 10.17
N GLN A 203 -18.84 -7.69 10.06
CA GLN A 203 -17.75 -7.89 11.02
C GLN A 203 -17.43 -6.60 11.83
N ARG A 204 -18.25 -5.55 11.72
CA ARG A 204 -18.04 -4.26 12.38
C ARG A 204 -18.28 -4.28 13.89
#